data_AF-A0A0C2GEK5-F1
#
_entry.id   AF-A0A0C2GEK5-F1
#
_cell.length_a   1.000
_cell.length_b   1.000
_cell.length_c   1.000
_cell.angle_alpha   90.00
_cell.angle_beta   90.00
_cell.angle_gamma   90.00
#
_symmetry.space_group_name_H-M   'P 1'
#
loop_
_entity.id
_entity.type
_entity.pdbx_description
1 polymer ?
#
loop_
_entity_poly.entity_id
_entity_poly.type
_entity_poly.pdbx_seq_one_letter_code
_entity_poly.pdbx_strand_id
1 'polypeptide(L)'
;KYYVNDKWARYNPPIFLYIGGEMAMSSVFVKGVNIYYQGLAVQLGATVMALEHRYYGDSIVGGTVEDPNPDLSYLSSLQMLHDVANFIRTMNDKMNMTSRWIVWGGSYSGKALTRLLILR
;
A
#
# COMPACT_ATOMS: atom_id res chain seq x y z
N LYS A 1 8.14 -2.35 -3.15
CA LYS A 1 8.37 -0.88 -3.23
C LYS A 1 7.20 -0.12 -2.62
N TYR A 2 7.39 1.10 -2.12
CA TYR A 2 6.27 1.94 -1.65
C TYR A 2 6.56 3.42 -1.87
N TYR A 3 5.51 4.22 -1.87
CA TYR A 3 5.55 5.69 -1.89
C TYR A 3 4.94 6.24 -0.61
N VAL A 4 5.41 7.42 -0.18
CA VAL A 4 4.90 8.14 0.98
C VAL A 4 4.76 9.63 0.64
N ASN A 5 3.70 10.24 1.16
CA ASN A 5 3.50 11.68 1.19
C ASN A 5 2.90 12.06 2.54
N ASP A 6 3.68 12.79 3.33
CA ASP A 6 3.34 13.32 4.64
C ASP A 6 3.10 14.84 4.62
N LYS A 7 3.02 15.46 3.43
CA LYS A 7 2.84 16.92 3.28
C LYS A 7 1.60 17.48 3.98
N TRP A 8 0.56 16.66 4.15
CA TRP A 8 -0.69 17.07 4.81
C TRP A 8 -0.80 16.57 6.25
N ALA A 9 0.20 15.81 6.72
CA ALA A 9 0.20 15.24 8.06
C ALA A 9 0.06 16.32 9.14
N ARG A 10 -0.88 16.10 10.07
CA ARG A 10 -1.00 16.87 11.32
C ARG A 10 -0.42 16.06 12.48
N TYR A 11 -0.48 16.57 13.72
CA TYR A 11 0.00 15.83 14.90
C TYR A 11 -0.74 14.48 15.04
N ASN A 12 0.02 13.38 15.10
CA ASN A 12 -0.50 12.01 15.11
C ASN A 12 -1.51 11.73 13.97
N PRO A 13 -1.09 11.86 12.70
CA PRO A 13 -1.99 11.82 11.56
C PRO A 13 -2.52 10.39 11.35
N PRO A 14 -3.77 10.19 10.89
CA PRO A 14 -4.16 8.89 10.36
C PRO A 14 -3.30 8.54 9.13
N ILE A 15 -3.05 7.25 8.92
CA ILE A 15 -2.32 6.77 7.76
C ILE A 15 -3.32 6.21 6.75
N PHE A 16 -3.29 6.75 5.53
CA PHE A 16 -4.07 6.26 4.40
C PHE A 16 -3.16 5.39 3.55
N LEU A 17 -3.42 4.09 3.51
CA LEU A 17 -2.62 3.13 2.74
C LEU A 17 -3.38 2.70 1.49
N TYR A 18 -2.88 3.03 0.30
CA TYR A 18 -3.36 2.47 -0.96
C TYR A 18 -2.61 1.19 -1.31
N ILE A 19 -3.31 0.09 -1.56
CA ILE A 19 -2.73 -1.17 -2.00
C ILE A 19 -2.78 -1.26 -3.53
N GLY A 20 -1.60 -1.44 -4.14
CA GLY A 20 -1.48 -1.70 -5.57
C GLY A 20 -2.19 -2.98 -6.00
N GLY A 21 -2.82 -2.91 -7.17
CA GLY A 21 -3.32 -4.08 -7.86
C GLY A 21 -2.26 -4.67 -8.79
N GLU A 22 -2.66 -4.95 -10.01
CA GLU A 22 -1.92 -5.73 -11.01
C GLU A 22 -1.04 -4.84 -11.90
N MET A 23 -0.43 -3.80 -11.34
CA MET A 23 0.38 -2.85 -12.09
C MET A 23 1.50 -2.24 -11.26
N ALA A 24 2.50 -1.72 -11.97
CA ALA A 24 3.55 -0.90 -11.37
C ALA A 24 2.93 0.29 -10.62
N MET A 25 3.33 0.47 -9.37
CA MET A 25 2.95 1.60 -8.56
C MET A 25 3.75 2.83 -8.99
N SER A 26 3.11 3.99 -8.95
CA SER A 26 3.80 5.25 -9.22
C SER A 26 3.47 6.33 -8.19
N SER A 27 4.25 7.40 -8.19
CA SER A 27 4.07 8.51 -7.25
C SER A 27 2.70 9.21 -7.36
N VAL A 28 1.94 9.02 -8.45
CA VAL A 28 0.61 9.64 -8.61
C VAL A 28 -0.37 9.19 -7.52
N PHE A 29 -0.16 8.00 -6.95
CA PHE A 29 -0.98 7.43 -5.87
C PHE A 29 -0.72 8.09 -4.50
N VAL A 30 0.21 9.05 -4.40
CA VAL A 30 0.40 9.82 -3.16
C VAL A 30 0.44 11.34 -3.37
N LYS A 31 0.43 11.83 -4.62
CA LYS A 31 0.76 13.24 -4.96
C LYS A 31 -0.33 14.29 -4.69
N GLY A 32 -1.57 13.89 -4.45
CA GLY A 32 -2.68 14.77 -4.06
C GLY A 32 -3.58 15.23 -5.20
N VAL A 33 -3.64 14.48 -6.31
CA VAL A 33 -4.31 14.95 -7.53
C VAL A 33 -5.39 13.97 -7.96
N ASN A 34 -6.65 14.45 -8.02
CA ASN A 34 -7.81 13.81 -8.67
C ASN A 34 -8.15 12.36 -8.26
N ILE A 35 -7.77 11.93 -7.05
CA ILE A 35 -8.19 10.63 -6.50
C ILE A 35 -8.87 10.83 -5.14
N TYR A 36 -10.06 10.24 -4.98
CA TYR A 36 -10.96 10.48 -3.85
C TYR A 36 -10.29 10.38 -2.47
N TYR A 37 -9.56 9.30 -2.18
CA TYR A 37 -8.90 9.12 -0.88
C TYR A 37 -7.83 10.17 -0.60
N GLN A 38 -7.19 10.72 -1.63
CA GLN A 38 -6.18 11.77 -1.45
C GLN A 38 -6.85 13.10 -1.11
N GLY A 39 -8.02 13.39 -1.69
CA GLY A 39 -8.84 14.54 -1.28
C GLY A 39 -9.25 14.46 0.18
N LEU A 40 -9.68 13.27 0.64
CA LEU A 40 -9.95 13.01 2.05
C LEU A 40 -8.71 13.14 2.93
N ALA A 41 -7.55 12.67 2.46
CA ALA A 41 -6.29 12.80 3.19
C ALA A 41 -5.92 14.27 3.46
N VAL A 42 -6.11 15.15 2.46
CA VAL A 42 -5.90 16.60 2.62
C VAL A 42 -6.84 17.17 3.69
N GLN A 43 -8.13 16.82 3.65
CA GLN A 43 -9.12 17.32 4.59
C GLN A 43 -8.84 16.86 6.03
N LEU A 44 -8.46 15.59 6.19
CA LEU A 44 -8.26 14.95 7.50
C LEU A 44 -6.84 15.09 8.05
N GLY A 45 -5.92 15.65 7.25
CA GLY A 45 -4.52 15.80 7.63
C GLY A 45 -3.78 14.47 7.76
N ALA A 46 -4.02 13.55 6.83
CA ALA A 46 -3.48 12.20 6.82
C ALA A 46 -2.12 12.12 6.09
N THR A 47 -1.27 11.19 6.53
CA THR A 47 -0.14 10.72 5.72
C THR A 47 -0.65 9.70 4.72
N VAL A 48 -0.30 9.86 3.44
CA VAL A 48 -0.70 8.92 2.38
C VAL A 48 0.48 8.04 2.00
N MET A 49 0.26 6.74 2.01
CA MET A 49 1.22 5.73 1.55
C MET A 49 0.59 4.91 0.43
N ALA A 50 1.41 4.48 -0.53
CA ALA A 50 0.99 3.55 -1.56
C ALA A 50 1.99 2.39 -1.63
N LEU A 51 1.51 1.16 -1.42
CA LEU A 51 2.32 -0.05 -1.41
C LEU A 51 2.17 -0.78 -2.75
N GLU A 52 3.29 -1.02 -3.42
CA GLU A 52 3.32 -1.82 -4.65
C GLU A 52 3.18 -3.30 -4.30
N HIS A 53 2.31 -3.99 -5.05
CA HIS A 53 2.10 -5.42 -4.91
C HIS A 53 3.34 -6.18 -5.38
N ARG A 54 3.74 -7.24 -4.66
CA ARG A 54 4.77 -8.19 -5.12
C ARG A 54 4.52 -8.64 -6.56
N TYR A 55 5.57 -8.92 -7.32
CA TYR A 55 5.55 -9.29 -8.74
C TYR A 55 5.19 -8.18 -9.74
N TYR A 56 4.82 -6.98 -9.29
CA TYR A 56 4.47 -5.87 -10.19
C TYR A 56 5.46 -4.71 -10.06
N GLY A 57 5.70 -4.01 -11.17
CA GLY A 57 6.62 -2.88 -11.22
C GLY A 57 8.03 -3.28 -10.81
N ASP A 58 8.56 -2.62 -9.79
CA ASP A 58 9.92 -2.86 -9.30
C ASP A 58 9.93 -3.85 -8.11
N SER A 59 8.77 -4.39 -7.74
CA SER A 59 8.63 -5.34 -6.63
C SER A 59 8.88 -6.77 -7.10
N ILE A 60 10.14 -7.01 -7.49
CA ILE A 60 10.64 -8.27 -8.07
C ILE A 60 10.84 -9.34 -7.00
N VAL A 61 10.46 -10.59 -7.30
CA VAL A 61 10.57 -11.73 -6.38
C VAL A 61 11.42 -12.84 -7.01
N GLY A 62 12.62 -13.05 -6.45
CA GLY A 62 13.46 -14.20 -6.76
C GLY A 62 14.13 -14.21 -8.14
N GLY A 63 14.02 -13.14 -8.94
CA GLY A 63 14.58 -13.05 -10.28
C GLY A 63 15.69 -12.02 -10.49
N THR A 64 16.07 -11.85 -11.76
CA THR A 64 17.11 -10.93 -12.26
C THR A 64 16.51 -9.82 -13.12
N VAL A 65 17.33 -8.98 -13.76
CA VAL A 65 16.82 -7.96 -14.69
C VAL A 65 16.22 -8.61 -15.95
N GLU A 66 16.80 -9.72 -16.39
CA GLU A 66 16.42 -10.45 -17.61
C GLU A 66 15.23 -11.37 -17.39
N ASP A 67 15.12 -11.95 -16.19
CA ASP A 67 13.98 -12.76 -15.76
C ASP A 67 13.56 -12.35 -14.34
N PRO A 68 12.74 -11.29 -14.18
CA PRO A 68 12.45 -10.71 -12.87
C PRO A 68 11.60 -11.59 -11.98
N ASN A 69 10.71 -12.41 -12.53
CA ASN A 69 9.78 -13.18 -11.71
C ASN A 69 9.71 -14.63 -12.20
N PRO A 70 10.83 -15.38 -12.08
CA PRO A 70 10.95 -16.74 -12.62
C PRO A 70 9.99 -17.72 -11.93
N ASP A 71 9.58 -17.43 -10.69
CA ASP A 71 8.67 -18.25 -9.90
C ASP A 71 7.49 -17.42 -9.36
N LEU A 72 6.28 -17.74 -9.84
CA LEU A 72 5.03 -17.10 -9.44
C LEU A 72 4.27 -17.87 -8.34
N SER A 73 4.89 -18.87 -7.70
CA SER A 73 4.26 -19.69 -6.65
C SER A 73 3.70 -18.86 -5.49
N TYR A 74 4.24 -17.66 -5.25
CA TYR A 74 3.78 -16.74 -4.20
C TYR A 74 2.92 -15.59 -4.72
N LEU A 75 2.51 -15.58 -5.99
CA LEU A 75 1.60 -14.59 -6.55
C LEU A 75 0.16 -14.93 -6.15
N SER A 76 -0.24 -14.49 -4.96
CA SER A 76 -1.61 -14.66 -4.47
C SER A 76 -2.09 -13.47 -3.67
N SER A 77 -3.41 -13.28 -3.65
CA SER A 77 -4.05 -12.26 -2.82
C SER A 77 -3.82 -12.49 -1.33
N LEU A 78 -3.75 -13.74 -0.87
CA LEU A 78 -3.43 -14.06 0.53
C LEU A 78 -2.03 -13.55 0.88
N GLN A 79 -1.06 -13.82 0.02
CA GLN A 79 0.31 -13.41 0.26
C GLN A 79 0.49 -11.89 0.18
N MET A 80 -0.24 -11.21 -0.71
CA MET A 80 -0.35 -9.74 -0.71
C MET A 80 -0.88 -9.22 0.63
N LEU A 81 -1.91 -9.84 1.22
CA LEU A 81 -2.42 -9.42 2.52
C LEU A 81 -1.38 -9.60 3.64
N HIS A 82 -0.57 -10.65 3.58
CA HIS A 82 0.57 -10.81 4.49
C HIS A 82 1.60 -9.70 4.32
N ASP A 83 1.89 -9.26 3.10
CA ASP A 83 2.80 -8.13 2.85
C ASP A 83 2.26 -6.83 3.42
N VAL A 84 0.96 -6.57 3.25
CA VAL A 84 0.29 -5.39 3.82
C VAL A 84 0.38 -5.41 5.35
N ALA A 85 0.08 -6.55 5.99
CA ALA A 85 0.18 -6.69 7.43
C ALA A 85 1.63 -6.51 7.92
N ASN A 86 2.60 -7.06 7.19
CA ASN A 86 4.01 -6.88 7.50
C ASN A 86 4.45 -5.42 7.34
N PHE A 87 4.03 -4.77 6.25
CA PHE A 87 4.31 -3.37 5.99
C PHE A 87 3.78 -2.46 7.10
N ILE A 88 2.53 -2.66 7.52
CA ILE A 88 1.93 -1.88 8.61
C ILE A 88 2.73 -2.01 9.91
N ARG A 89 3.12 -3.23 10.30
CA ARG A 89 3.95 -3.46 11.50
C ARG A 89 5.29 -2.75 11.39
N THR A 90 6.02 -2.99 10.30
CA THR A 90 7.33 -2.37 10.05
C THR A 90 7.26 -0.84 10.07
N MET A 91 6.20 -0.25 9.51
CA MET A 91 6.03 1.20 9.47
C MET A 91 5.64 1.79 10.83
N ASN A 92 4.81 1.10 11.62
CA ASN A 92 4.53 1.50 13.00
C ASN A 92 5.80 1.52 13.84
N ASP A 93 6.63 0.49 13.73
CA ASP A 93 7.91 0.38 14.46
C ASP A 93 8.88 1.48 13.99
N LYS A 94 9.03 1.64 12.68
CA LYS A 94 9.95 2.63 12.07
C LYS A 94 9.61 4.07 12.42
N MET A 95 8.32 4.40 12.48
CA MET A 95 7.87 5.77 12.75
C MET A 95 7.58 6.02 14.23
N ASN A 96 7.65 4.98 15.08
CA ASN A 96 7.21 5.02 16.47
C ASN A 96 5.80 5.61 16.63
N MET A 97 4.87 5.15 15.77
CA MET A 97 3.50 5.68 15.68
C MET A 97 2.47 4.63 16.11
N THR A 98 1.45 5.08 16.83
CA THR A 98 0.23 4.30 17.15
C THR A 98 -0.97 4.75 16.29
N SER A 99 -0.70 5.35 15.14
CA SER A 99 -1.71 6.00 14.31
C SER A 99 -2.69 5.00 13.71
N ARG A 100 -3.92 5.45 13.47
CA ARG A 100 -4.96 4.63 12.83
C ARG A 100 -4.67 4.48 11.35
N TRP A 101 -4.75 3.24 10.86
CA TRP A 101 -4.59 2.90 9.45
C TRP A 101 -5.97 2.77 8.77
N ILE A 102 -6.13 3.45 7.64
CA ILE A 102 -7.28 3.29 6.74
C ILE A 102 -6.74 2.81 5.41
N VAL A 103 -7.24 1.67 4.94
CA VAL A 103 -6.70 0.99 3.77
C VAL A 103 -7.66 1.14 2.59
N TRP A 104 -7.09 1.46 1.44
CA TRP A 104 -7.77 1.74 0.19
C TRP A 104 -7.27 0.78 -0.89
N GLY A 105 -8.17 0.39 -1.80
CA GLY A 105 -7.86 -0.46 -2.93
C GLY A 105 -9.01 -0.40 -3.94
N GLY A 106 -8.71 -0.73 -5.20
CA GLY A 106 -9.68 -0.74 -6.28
C GLY A 106 -9.58 -2.02 -7.09
N SER A 107 -10.68 -2.42 -7.74
CA SER A 107 -10.72 -3.65 -8.55
C SER A 107 -10.26 -4.88 -7.74
N TYR A 108 -9.21 -5.58 -8.16
CA TYR A 108 -8.62 -6.73 -7.47
C TYR A 108 -8.12 -6.41 -6.07
N SER A 109 -7.36 -5.32 -5.90
CA SER A 109 -6.84 -4.98 -4.56
C SER A 109 -7.97 -4.62 -3.60
N GLY A 110 -9.04 -4.00 -4.12
CA GLY A 110 -10.28 -3.75 -3.37
C GLY A 110 -11.01 -5.04 -2.97
N LYS A 111 -11.16 -6.00 -3.89
CA LYS A 111 -11.77 -7.31 -3.57
C LYS A 111 -10.97 -8.09 -2.54
N ALA A 112 -9.64 -8.07 -2.65
CA ALA A 112 -8.77 -8.73 -1.70
C ALA A 112 -8.84 -8.08 -0.31
N LEU A 113 -9.02 -6.76 -0.23
CA LEU A 113 -9.24 -6.04 1.03
C LEU A 113 -10.51 -6.48 1.76
N THR A 114 -11.60 -6.76 1.04
CA THR A 114 -12.83 -7.29 1.67
C THR A 114 -12.53 -8.56 2.47
N ARG A 115 -11.58 -9.39 2.01
CA ARG A 115 -11.16 -10.60 2.72
C ARG A 115 -10.33 -10.30 3.98
N LEU A 116 -9.57 -9.20 4.01
CA LEU A 116 -8.80 -8.78 5.19
C LEU A 116 -9.71 -8.35 6.36
N LEU A 117 -10.84 -7.72 6.06
CA LEU A 117 -11.82 -7.28 7.07
C LEU A 117 -12.61 -8.45 7.69
N ILE A 118 -12.68 -9.59 7.00
CA ILE A 118 -13.38 -10.80 7.47
C ILE A 118 -12.48 -11.69 8.35
N LEU A 119 -11.15 -11.47 8.31
CA LEU A 119 -10.15 -12.25 9.06
C LEU A 119 -9.72 -11.58 10.38
N ARG A 120 -10.42 -10.53 10.82
CA ARG A 120 -10.28 -9.90 12.14
C ARG A 120 -11.51 -10.16 12.97
#